data_AF-A0A2R5L1A0-F1
#
_entry.id   AF-A0A2R5L1A0-F1
#
_cell.length_a   1.000
_cell.length_b   1.000
_cell.length_c   1.000
_cell.angle_alpha   90.00
_cell.angle_beta   90.00
_cell.angle_gamma   90.00
#
_symmetry.space_group_name_H-M   'P 1'
#
loop_
_entity.id
_entity.type
_entity.pdbx_description
1 polymer ?
#
loop_
_entity_poly.entity_id
_entity_poly.type
_entity_poly.pdbx_seq_one_letter_code
_entity_poly.pdbx_strand_id
1 'polypeptide(L)'
;VSHLNLVDLAGSENASQTGATGDRLKEGGFINKSLFMLGRVIAQLSDGESHVNFRDSKLTRILQCSLGGNARTAIICTVTPATVEQTHSTLRFASRAKNIKNKPIINEVLSEAAMLKRYSKEIKNLRMALDNERQTNRADEVTQVKEKLDQVELLNGDLQSKVRQLKEKL
;
A
#
# COMPACT_ATOMS: atom_id res chain seq x y z
N VAL A 1 -0.91 2.45 11.17
CA VAL A 1 -1.54 3.63 11.79
C VAL A 1 -2.52 4.26 10.81
N SER A 2 -3.75 4.54 11.22
CA SER A 2 -4.77 5.19 10.39
C SER A 2 -5.02 6.63 10.85
N HIS A 3 -5.25 7.53 9.90
CA HIS A 3 -5.66 8.91 10.17
C HIS A 3 -7.06 9.13 9.59
N LEU A 4 -7.94 9.76 10.37
CA LEU A 4 -9.25 10.23 9.92
C LEU A 4 -9.27 11.75 10.06
N ASN A 5 -9.45 12.45 8.95
CA ASN A 5 -9.57 13.90 8.92
C ASN A 5 -11.02 14.26 8.58
N LEU A 6 -11.70 14.95 9.50
CA LEU A 6 -12.99 15.58 9.26
C LEU A 6 -12.75 17.08 9.18
N VAL A 7 -13.09 17.67 8.04
CA VAL A 7 -12.77 19.06 7.73
C VAL A 7 -14.05 19.78 7.38
N ASP A 8 -14.40 20.78 8.19
CA ASP A 8 -15.48 21.71 7.90
C ASP A 8 -14.89 22.99 7.30
N LEU A 9 -15.41 23.39 6.14
CA LEU A 9 -14.89 24.54 5.39
C LEU A 9 -15.82 25.73 5.61
N ALA A 10 -15.23 26.92 5.63
CA ALA A 10 -15.99 28.16 5.62
C ALA A 10 -16.80 28.32 4.31
N GLY A 11 -17.76 29.23 4.34
CA GLY A 11 -18.58 29.57 3.19
C GLY A 11 -17.75 30.06 1.99
N SER A 12 -18.17 29.66 0.78
CA SER A 12 -17.51 30.01 -0.48
C SER A 12 -18.06 31.30 -1.12
N GLU A 13 -18.92 32.03 -0.42
CA GLU A 13 -19.56 33.25 -0.90
C GLU A 13 -18.58 34.41 -1.11
N ASN A 14 -18.94 35.27 -2.06
CA ASN A 14 -18.10 36.43 -2.38
C ASN A 14 -18.19 37.48 -1.27
N ALA A 15 -17.06 38.12 -0.95
CA ALA A 15 -17.00 39.17 0.07
C ALA A 15 -18.01 40.32 -0.19
N SER A 16 -18.28 40.63 -1.47
CA SER A 16 -19.28 41.64 -1.86
C SER A 16 -20.71 41.30 -1.43
N GLN A 17 -21.03 40.03 -1.20
CA GLN A 17 -22.36 39.56 -0.80
C GLN A 17 -22.55 39.59 0.72
N THR A 18 -21.47 39.77 1.48
CA THR A 18 -21.50 39.70 2.95
C THR A 18 -21.86 41.02 3.62
N GLY A 19 -21.75 42.15 2.90
CA GLY A 19 -21.88 43.49 3.49
C GLY A 19 -20.84 43.81 4.57
N ALA A 20 -19.79 42.99 4.72
CA ALA A 20 -18.79 43.14 5.75
C ALA A 20 -17.86 44.34 5.49
N THR A 21 -17.54 45.09 6.55
CA THR A 21 -16.65 46.24 6.51
C THR A 21 -15.55 46.12 7.57
N GLY A 22 -14.48 46.91 7.42
CA GLY A 22 -13.39 46.96 8.39
C GLY A 22 -12.69 45.62 8.59
N ASP A 23 -12.53 45.19 9.84
CA ASP A 23 -11.80 43.96 10.16
C ASP A 23 -12.53 42.68 9.75
N ARG A 24 -13.86 42.69 9.70
CA ARG A 24 -14.65 41.56 9.15
C ARG A 24 -14.38 41.36 7.66
N LEU A 25 -14.18 42.44 6.90
CA LEU A 25 -13.82 42.34 5.48
C LEU A 25 -12.42 41.74 5.30
N LYS A 26 -11.47 42.13 6.15
CA LYS A 26 -10.11 41.56 6.14
C LYS A 26 -10.14 40.07 6.46
N GLU A 27 -10.89 39.66 7.48
CA GLU A 27 -11.08 38.26 7.84
C GLU A 27 -11.71 37.45 6.70
N GLY A 28 -12.81 37.94 6.13
CA GLY A 28 -13.45 37.32 4.96
C GLY A 28 -12.50 37.20 3.76
N GLY A 29 -11.59 38.17 3.58
CA GLY A 29 -10.53 38.11 2.57
C GLY A 29 -9.58 36.93 2.78
N PHE A 30 -9.17 36.64 4.03
CA PHE A 30 -8.31 35.48 4.32
C PHE A 30 -9.04 34.15 4.16
N ILE A 31 -10.33 34.08 4.55
CA ILE A 31 -11.19 32.92 4.31
C ILE A 31 -11.25 32.61 2.81
N ASN A 32 -11.62 33.60 2.01
CA ASN A 32 -11.75 33.47 0.56
C ASN A 32 -10.43 33.13 -0.12
N LYS A 33 -9.30 33.69 0.37
CA LYS A 33 -7.97 33.32 -0.13
C LYS A 33 -7.71 31.83 0.06
N SER A 34 -8.03 31.26 1.22
CA SER A 34 -7.77 29.84 1.50
C SER A 34 -8.61 28.91 0.62
N LEU A 35 -9.89 29.23 0.40
CA LEU A 35 -10.81 28.48 -0.45
C LEU A 35 -10.48 28.63 -1.95
N PHE A 36 -10.06 29.81 -2.38
CA PHE A 36 -9.58 30.04 -3.73
C PHE A 36 -8.34 29.19 -4.05
N MET A 37 -7.36 29.14 -3.13
CA MET A 37 -6.19 28.28 -3.30
C MET A 37 -6.55 26.80 -3.31
N LEU A 38 -7.52 26.37 -2.49
CA LEU A 38 -8.07 25.02 -2.56
C LEU A 38 -8.66 24.73 -3.95
N GLY A 39 -9.46 25.66 -4.50
CA GLY A 39 -10.00 25.53 -5.86
C GLY A 39 -8.92 25.42 -6.93
N ARG A 40 -7.84 26.19 -6.83
CA ARG A 40 -6.68 26.08 -7.75
C ARG A 40 -6.01 24.72 -7.65
N VAL A 41 -5.72 24.24 -6.44
CA VAL A 41 -5.12 22.91 -6.22
C VAL A 41 -5.98 21.80 -6.83
N ILE A 42 -7.30 21.87 -6.65
CA ILE A 42 -8.22 20.89 -7.25
C ILE A 42 -8.20 20.94 -8.77
N ALA A 43 -8.15 22.13 -9.37
CA ALA A 43 -8.03 22.27 -10.82
C ALA A 43 -6.73 21.64 -11.33
N GLN A 44 -5.57 22.01 -10.76
CA GLN A 44 -4.26 21.46 -11.16
C GLN A 44 -4.22 19.93 -11.04
N LEU A 45 -4.77 19.38 -9.96
CA LEU A 45 -4.84 17.92 -9.76
C LEU A 45 -5.79 17.23 -10.75
N SER A 46 -6.95 17.83 -11.02
CA SER A 46 -7.92 17.30 -11.99
C SER A 46 -7.33 17.28 -13.40
N ASP A 47 -6.52 18.28 -13.74
CA ASP A 47 -5.90 18.43 -15.05
C ASP A 47 -4.62 17.58 -15.19
N GLY A 48 -4.20 16.91 -14.11
CA GLY A 48 -3.06 16.00 -14.10
C GLY A 48 -1.70 16.70 -14.12
N GLU A 49 -1.63 17.95 -13.64
CA GLU A 49 -0.38 18.70 -13.60
C GLU A 49 0.67 17.99 -12.73
N SER A 50 1.93 18.02 -13.17
CA SER A 50 3.05 17.42 -12.44
C SER A 50 3.40 18.20 -11.17
N HIS A 51 3.16 19.51 -11.15
CA HIS A 51 3.43 20.39 -10.02
C HIS A 51 2.16 21.09 -9.54
N VAL A 52 1.82 20.89 -8.25
CA VAL A 52 0.62 21.45 -7.63
C VAL A 52 1.01 22.35 -6.46
N ASN A 53 0.46 23.57 -6.44
CA ASN A 53 0.87 24.64 -5.53
C ASN A 53 0.20 24.54 -4.14
N PHE A 54 0.44 23.44 -3.42
CA PHE A 54 -0.13 23.26 -2.07
C PHE A 54 0.35 24.29 -1.06
N ARG A 55 1.49 24.96 -1.30
CA ARG A 55 2.14 25.87 -0.34
C ARG A 55 1.49 27.25 -0.25
N ASP A 56 0.64 27.62 -1.20
CA ASP A 56 0.02 28.95 -1.29
C ASP A 56 -0.98 29.24 -0.15
N SER A 57 -1.44 28.19 0.55
CA SER A 57 -2.31 28.30 1.72
C SER A 57 -1.98 27.25 2.78
N LYS A 58 -2.15 27.60 4.06
CA LYS A 58 -2.02 26.62 5.17
C LYS A 58 -3.04 25.49 5.03
N LEU A 59 -4.26 25.80 4.58
CA LEU A 59 -5.32 24.83 4.36
C LEU A 59 -4.90 23.75 3.35
N THR A 60 -4.41 24.17 2.19
CA THR A 60 -3.98 23.23 1.14
C THR A 60 -2.77 22.40 1.58
N ARG A 61 -1.86 22.96 2.39
CA ARG A 61 -0.75 22.18 2.97
C ARG A 61 -1.24 21.07 3.90
N ILE A 62 -2.23 21.35 4.75
CA ILE A 62 -2.82 20.35 5.64
C ILE A 62 -3.53 19.25 4.83
N LEU A 63 -4.20 19.64 3.74
CA LEU A 63 -4.95 18.72 2.88
C LEU A 63 -4.10 17.96 1.84
N GLN A 64 -2.78 18.16 1.81
CA GLN A 64 -1.91 17.58 0.78
C GLN A 64 -1.97 16.04 0.77
N CYS A 65 -2.10 15.38 1.92
CA CYS A 65 -2.30 13.92 1.96
C CYS A 65 -3.68 13.51 1.44
N SER A 66 -4.70 14.35 1.65
CA SER A 66 -6.09 14.09 1.27
C SER A 66 -6.37 14.34 -0.23
N LEU A 67 -5.60 15.19 -0.90
CA LEU A 67 -5.84 15.56 -2.31
C LEU A 67 -4.63 15.15 -3.16
N GLY A 68 -4.77 14.10 -3.96
CA GLY A 68 -3.68 13.53 -4.77
C GLY A 68 -2.67 12.66 -4.00
N GLY A 69 -2.88 12.47 -2.68
CA GLY A 69 -1.96 11.76 -1.79
C GLY A 69 -2.44 10.38 -1.32
N ASN A 70 -1.84 9.93 -0.21
CA ASN A 70 -2.19 8.68 0.46
C ASN A 70 -3.40 8.86 1.41
N ALA A 71 -4.58 8.97 0.82
CA ALA A 71 -5.84 8.99 1.57
C ALA A 71 -7.00 8.51 0.72
N ARG A 72 -8.02 7.96 1.38
CA ARG A 72 -9.36 7.86 0.79
C ARG A 72 -10.11 9.14 1.15
N THR A 73 -10.57 9.87 0.15
CA THR A 73 -11.14 11.21 0.34
C THR A 73 -12.54 11.27 -0.25
N ALA A 74 -13.47 11.79 0.54
CA ALA A 74 -14.81 12.14 0.13
C ALA A 74 -14.99 13.64 0.35
N ILE A 75 -15.71 14.29 -0.56
CA ILE A 75 -16.03 15.72 -0.48
C ILE A 75 -17.53 15.85 -0.55
N ILE A 76 -18.12 16.51 0.44
CA ILE A 76 -19.55 16.80 0.51
C ILE A 76 -19.73 18.24 0.05
N CYS A 77 -20.49 18.43 -1.02
CA CYS A 77 -20.81 19.75 -1.54
C CYS A 77 -22.23 20.13 -1.12
N THR A 78 -22.35 21.14 -0.26
CA THR A 78 -23.62 21.68 0.21
C THR A 78 -24.07 22.82 -0.69
N VAL A 79 -25.27 22.72 -1.26
CA VAL A 79 -25.81 23.69 -2.22
C VAL A 79 -27.20 24.15 -1.81
N THR A 80 -27.66 25.28 -2.36
CA THR A 80 -28.98 25.84 -2.08
C THR A 80 -29.66 26.33 -3.37
N PRO A 81 -30.99 26.15 -3.52
CA PRO A 81 -31.71 26.69 -4.67
C PRO A 81 -31.81 28.22 -4.65
N ALA A 82 -31.58 28.87 -3.50
CA ALA A 82 -31.73 30.31 -3.34
C ALA A 82 -30.67 31.13 -4.11
N THR A 83 -29.50 30.56 -4.38
CA THR A 83 -28.38 31.23 -5.04
C THR A 83 -27.80 30.37 -6.16
N VAL A 84 -28.46 30.38 -7.31
CA VAL A 84 -28.11 29.54 -8.48
C VAL A 84 -26.65 29.70 -8.90
N GLU A 85 -26.10 30.92 -8.88
CA GLU A 85 -24.70 31.19 -9.25
C GLU A 85 -23.69 30.50 -8.31
N GLN A 86 -23.94 30.54 -7.00
CA GLN A 86 -23.09 29.89 -6.00
C GLN A 86 -23.21 28.36 -6.07
N THR A 87 -24.43 27.86 -6.27
CA THR A 87 -24.68 26.44 -6.52
C THR A 87 -23.97 25.95 -7.77
N HIS A 88 -24.02 26.69 -8.88
CA HIS A 88 -23.31 26.35 -10.10
C HIS A 88 -21.79 26.33 -9.89
N SER A 89 -21.24 27.31 -9.18
CA SER A 89 -19.81 27.37 -8.83
C SER A 89 -19.38 26.16 -7.99
N THR A 90 -20.19 25.80 -7.00
CA THR A 90 -19.97 24.62 -6.14
C THR A 90 -20.02 23.31 -6.94
N LEU A 91 -20.98 23.18 -7.86
CA LEU A 91 -21.07 21.99 -8.72
C LEU A 91 -19.91 21.88 -9.71
N ARG A 92 -19.39 23.00 -10.24
CA ARG A 92 -18.18 22.99 -11.07
C ARG A 92 -16.96 22.57 -10.27
N PHE A 93 -16.83 23.05 -9.04
CA PHE A 93 -15.80 22.58 -8.11
C PHE A 93 -15.91 21.07 -7.88
N ALA A 94 -17.11 20.56 -7.57
CA ALA A 94 -17.36 19.13 -7.36
C ALA A 94 -16.99 18.28 -8.59
N SER A 95 -17.35 18.76 -9.78
CA SER A 95 -17.04 18.09 -11.05
C SER A 95 -15.53 17.93 -11.28
N ARG A 96 -14.72 18.94 -10.93
CA ARG A 96 -13.25 18.86 -10.99
C ARG A 96 -12.71 17.95 -9.89
N ALA A 97 -13.20 18.12 -8.67
CA ALA A 97 -12.76 17.36 -7.51
C ALA A 97 -12.94 15.83 -7.70
N LYS A 98 -14.03 15.42 -8.37
CA LYS A 98 -14.29 14.01 -8.73
C LYS A 98 -13.18 13.37 -9.58
N ASN A 99 -12.43 14.15 -10.35
CA ASN A 99 -11.39 13.64 -11.24
C ASN A 99 -10.03 13.45 -10.56
N ILE A 100 -9.85 13.98 -9.35
CA ILE A 100 -8.61 13.84 -8.58
C ILE A 100 -8.33 12.36 -8.31
N LYS A 101 -7.09 11.93 -8.58
CA LYS A 101 -6.64 10.56 -8.34
C LYS A 101 -5.78 10.49 -7.08
N ASN A 102 -6.32 9.90 -6.03
CA ASN A 102 -5.55 9.54 -4.84
C ASN A 102 -4.88 8.18 -5.00
N LYS A 103 -3.81 7.95 -4.22
CA LYS A 103 -3.06 6.68 -4.17
C LYS A 103 -3.03 6.15 -2.73
N PRO A 104 -4.15 5.64 -2.20
CA PRO A 104 -4.21 5.12 -0.83
C PRO A 104 -3.37 3.85 -0.69
N ILE A 105 -2.50 3.81 0.31
CA ILE A 105 -1.60 2.71 0.67
C ILE A 105 -1.77 2.44 2.18
N ILE A 106 -1.68 1.17 2.58
CA ILE A 106 -1.75 0.78 3.99
C ILE A 106 -0.51 1.30 4.71
N ASN A 107 -0.71 2.17 5.70
CA ASN A 107 0.35 2.67 6.56
C ASN A 107 0.71 1.60 7.61
N GLU A 108 1.53 0.63 7.21
CA GLU A 108 2.11 -0.33 8.13
C GLU A 108 3.08 0.40 9.07
N VAL A 109 2.76 0.44 10.36
CA VAL A 109 3.74 0.78 11.38
C VAL A 109 4.31 -0.54 11.85
N LEU A 110 5.42 -0.91 11.22
CA LEU A 110 6.26 -2.00 11.66
C LEU A 110 6.93 -1.55 12.97
N SER A 111 6.26 -1.78 14.11
CA SER A 111 6.94 -1.60 15.39
C SER A 111 8.14 -2.53 15.45
N GLU A 112 9.19 -2.15 16.15
CA GLU A 112 10.40 -2.95 16.28
C GLU A 112 10.08 -4.36 16.80
N ALA A 113 9.13 -4.46 17.74
CA ALA A 113 8.58 -5.73 18.23
C ALA A 113 7.82 -6.51 17.14
N ALA A 114 7.04 -5.85 16.29
CA ALA A 114 6.34 -6.50 15.18
C ALA A 114 7.32 -7.00 14.10
N MET A 115 8.39 -6.25 13.81
CA MET A 115 9.47 -6.70 12.91
C MET A 115 10.21 -7.89 13.50
N LEU A 116 10.63 -7.82 14.76
CA LEU A 116 11.29 -8.93 15.45
C LEU A 116 10.43 -10.19 15.47
N LYS A 117 9.12 -10.07 15.71
CA LYS A 117 8.19 -11.20 15.66
C LYS A 117 8.06 -11.78 14.25
N ARG A 118 8.00 -10.92 13.23
CA ARG A 118 7.92 -11.33 11.81
C ARG A 118 9.21 -12.03 11.38
N TYR A 119 10.37 -11.46 11.68
CA TYR A 119 11.67 -12.08 11.40
C TYR A 119 11.87 -13.39 12.16
N SER A 120 11.47 -13.47 13.43
CA SER A 120 11.55 -14.72 14.21
C SER A 120 10.69 -15.81 13.59
N LYS A 121 9.50 -15.47 13.08
CA LYS A 121 8.63 -16.40 12.36
C LYS A 121 9.25 -16.84 11.04
N GLU A 122 9.81 -15.91 10.28
CA GLU A 122 10.50 -16.21 9.01
C GLU A 122 11.69 -17.15 9.21
N ILE A 123 12.55 -16.84 10.21
CA ILE A 123 13.69 -17.68 10.59
C ILE A 123 13.23 -19.08 10.99
N LYS A 124 12.14 -19.19 11.77
CA LYS A 124 11.60 -20.49 12.18
C LYS A 124 11.13 -21.30 10.96
N ASN A 125 10.38 -20.68 10.05
CA ASN A 125 9.87 -21.33 8.85
C ASN A 125 11.01 -21.80 7.94
N LEU A 126 12.01 -20.94 7.71
CA LEU A 126 13.17 -21.27 6.89
C LEU A 126 13.99 -22.42 7.50
N ARG A 127 14.17 -22.42 8.82
CA ARG A 127 14.83 -23.54 9.52
C ARG A 127 14.07 -24.84 9.37
N MET A 128 12.74 -24.82 9.51
CA MET A 128 11.90 -26.01 9.31
C MET A 128 11.98 -26.52 7.86
N ALA A 129 11.98 -25.63 6.87
CA ALA A 129 12.12 -26.02 5.47
C ALA A 129 13.47 -26.69 5.20
N LEU A 130 14.56 -26.12 5.73
CA LEU A 130 15.91 -26.68 5.66
C LEU A 130 16.02 -28.06 6.32
N ASP A 131 15.41 -28.24 7.49
CA ASP A 131 15.43 -29.53 8.19
C ASP A 131 14.65 -30.60 7.43
N ASN A 132 13.48 -30.24 6.87
CA ASN A 132 12.70 -31.14 6.02
C ASN A 132 13.50 -31.54 4.77
N GLU A 133 14.13 -30.58 4.10
CA GLU A 133 14.94 -30.85 2.90
C GLU A 133 16.15 -31.74 3.21
N ARG A 134 16.81 -31.53 4.36
CA ARG A 134 17.88 -32.42 4.85
C ARG A 134 17.39 -33.83 5.14
N GLN A 135 16.19 -33.97 5.72
CA GLN A 135 15.60 -35.28 6.00
C GLN A 135 15.23 -36.02 4.72
N THR A 136 14.65 -35.31 3.73
CA THR A 136 14.37 -35.87 2.40
C THR A 136 15.64 -36.34 1.73
N ASN A 137 16.67 -35.48 1.64
CA ASN A 137 17.94 -35.86 1.02
C ASN A 137 18.59 -37.07 1.71
N ARG A 138 18.53 -37.13 3.05
CA ARG A 138 19.06 -38.28 3.80
C ARG A 138 18.26 -39.56 3.57
N ALA A 139 16.94 -39.46 3.41
CA ALA A 139 16.10 -40.61 3.06
C ALA A 139 16.41 -41.12 1.65
N ASP A 140 16.64 -40.22 0.70
CA ASP A 140 17.02 -40.57 -0.68
C ASP A 140 18.40 -41.24 -0.73
N GLU A 141 19.39 -40.72 0.02
CA GLU A 141 20.71 -41.34 0.15
C GLU A 141 20.64 -42.75 0.74
N VAL A 142 19.85 -42.96 1.81
CA VAL A 142 19.66 -44.29 2.43
C VAL A 142 19.01 -45.27 1.45
N THR A 143 18.07 -44.79 0.64
CA THR A 143 17.39 -45.61 -0.37
C THR A 143 18.37 -46.04 -1.45
N GLN A 144 19.19 -45.13 -1.98
CA GLN A 144 20.24 -45.47 -2.95
C GLN A 144 21.29 -46.44 -2.40
N VAL A 145 21.68 -46.30 -1.14
CA VAL A 145 22.65 -47.21 -0.52
C VAL A 145 22.06 -48.62 -0.38
N LYS A 146 20.78 -48.73 -0.01
CA LYS A 146 20.07 -50.02 0.04
C LYS A 146 20.03 -50.71 -1.33
N GLU A 147 19.64 -49.99 -2.38
CA GLU A 147 19.59 -50.54 -3.74
C GLU A 147 20.96 -51.06 -4.20
N LYS A 148 22.03 -50.31 -3.90
CA LYS A 148 23.40 -50.75 -4.20
C LYS A 148 23.83 -51.96 -3.38
N LEU A 149 23.41 -52.04 -2.12
CA LEU A 149 23.72 -53.18 -1.24
C LEU A 149 23.06 -54.46 -1.77
N ASP A 150 21.77 -54.39 -2.12
CA ASP A 150 21.03 -55.52 -2.69
C ASP A 150 21.69 -56.02 -3.99
N GLN A 151 22.15 -55.11 -4.86
CA GLN A 151 22.92 -55.46 -6.06
C GLN A 151 24.23 -56.18 -5.73
N VAL A 152 24.97 -55.70 -4.74
CA VAL A 152 26.26 -56.31 -4.32
C VAL A 152 26.03 -57.70 -3.74
N GLU A 153 24.99 -57.88 -2.91
CA GLU A 153 24.64 -59.19 -2.34
C GLU A 153 24.29 -60.21 -3.43
N LEU A 154 23.50 -59.80 -4.42
CA LEU A 154 23.15 -60.65 -5.56
C LEU A 154 24.42 -61.07 -6.34
N LEU A 155 25.28 -60.10 -6.66
CA LEU A 155 26.51 -60.33 -7.41
C LEU A 155 27.47 -61.25 -6.65
N ASN A 156 27.54 -61.09 -5.32
CA ASN A 156 28.39 -61.92 -4.46
C ASN A 156 27.88 -63.37 -4.40
N GLY A 157 26.56 -63.58 -4.34
CA GLY A 157 25.96 -64.91 -4.46
C GLY A 157 26.29 -65.60 -5.78
N ASP A 158 26.18 -64.87 -6.90
CA ASP A 158 26.56 -65.36 -8.22
C ASP A 158 28.06 -65.72 -8.29
N LEU A 159 28.93 -64.88 -7.74
CA LEU A 159 30.37 -65.16 -7.64
C LEU A 159 30.67 -66.40 -6.82
N GLN A 160 30.02 -66.57 -5.67
CA GLN A 160 30.19 -67.77 -4.83
C GLN A 160 29.76 -69.05 -5.55
N SER A 161 28.65 -69.00 -6.29
CA SER A 161 28.20 -70.15 -7.09
C SER A 161 29.20 -70.51 -8.19
N LYS A 162 29.77 -69.52 -8.90
CA LYS A 162 30.83 -69.73 -9.89
C LYS A 162 32.11 -70.31 -9.28
N VAL A 163 32.53 -69.79 -8.13
CA VAL A 163 33.72 -70.31 -7.42
C VAL A 163 33.51 -71.78 -7.02
N ARG A 164 32.31 -72.15 -6.56
CA ARG A 164 31.98 -73.54 -6.25
C ARG A 164 32.07 -74.44 -7.48
N GLN A 165 31.49 -74.03 -8.60
CA GLN A 165 31.54 -74.78 -9.86
C GLN A 165 32.96 -74.98 -10.39
N LEU A 166 33.86 -74.01 -10.20
CA LEU A 166 35.26 -74.13 -10.62
C LEU A 166 36.02 -75.12 -9.73
N LYS A 167 35.75 -75.13 -8.41
CA LYS A 167 36.36 -76.10 -7.49
C LYS A 167 35.92 -77.54 -7.75
N GLU A 168 34.70 -77.76 -8.22
CA GLU A 168 34.19 -79.09 -8.56
C GLU A 168 34.75 -79.64 -9.90
N LYS A 169 35.39 -78.78 -10.72
CA LYS A 169 35.98 -79.14 -12.01
C LYS A 169 37.51 -79.38 -11.95
N LEU A 170 38.11 -79.21 -10.78
CA LEU A 170 39.53 -79.46 -10.47
C LEU A 170 39.66 -80.78 -9.70
#